data_AF-A0A2N2EDS8-F1
#
_entry.id   AF-A0A2N2EDS8-F1
#
_cell.length_a   1.000
_cell.length_b   1.000
_cell.length_c   1.000
_cell.angle_alpha   90.00
_cell.angle_beta   90.00
_cell.angle_gamma   90.00
#
_symmetry.space_group_name_H-M   'P 1'
#
loop_
_entity.id
_entity.type
_entity.pdbx_description
1 polymer ?
#
loop_
_entity_poly.entity_id
_entity_poly.type
_entity_poly.pdbx_seq_one_letter_code
_entity_poly.pdbx_strand_id
1 'polypeptide(L)'
;MNLFKSITEKKYASLLEMIESTWDKDVKDIRISIWENQANTSGLGKVVRSMFLMLSNVKSFVQESRADGKEIVEIIKNLSCSQEENGSILDEERNALDEMCAEVDSQVNYMVEANQLVNEMTITLTETDTFIQTMSKSAELAFTTAAEGQDAIQNSVTQMHCIKEGANRLESVIQSLKKQSVEVGNMNALITQISEQTNLLALNAAIEAARAGEHGRGFAVVADEIRKLASQTQDSAHNIQYLTQNIQKEITVASELIKDEHEKVDDGIVSFEESEKAFDMIGDYINEVVMNILEVMSSVSKSQMSSKSVVEQLDKVGESIQVAVNHTERMVQTNYNRVEISKDSNKFIDQLKNRSVLFEQR
;
A
#
# COMPACT_ATOMS: atom_id res chain seq x y z
N MET A 1 83.62 -101.08 -7.52
CA MET A 1 82.54 -100.44 -6.73
C MET A 1 82.92 -99.03 -6.23
N ASN A 2 84.14 -98.80 -5.72
CA ASN A 2 84.58 -97.46 -5.24
C ASN A 2 84.75 -96.39 -6.34
N LEU A 3 85.13 -96.76 -7.56
CA LEU A 3 85.21 -95.83 -8.71
C LEU A 3 83.83 -95.33 -9.19
N PHE A 4 82.81 -96.18 -9.16
CA PHE A 4 81.46 -95.80 -9.59
C PHE A 4 80.81 -94.84 -8.58
N LYS A 5 81.04 -95.07 -7.28
CA LYS A 5 80.53 -94.22 -6.18
C LYS A 5 81.16 -92.81 -6.21
N SER A 6 82.46 -92.71 -6.47
CA SER A 6 83.19 -91.45 -6.64
C SER A 6 82.74 -90.65 -7.87
N ILE A 7 82.42 -91.32 -8.97
CA ILE A 7 81.89 -90.69 -10.19
C ILE A 7 80.45 -90.21 -9.99
N THR A 8 79.60 -90.95 -9.28
CA THR A 8 78.25 -90.47 -8.94
C THR A 8 78.30 -89.29 -7.97
N GLU A 9 79.10 -89.34 -6.90
CA GLU A 9 79.21 -88.22 -5.93
C GLU A 9 79.74 -86.93 -6.56
N LYS A 10 80.75 -87.00 -7.43
CA LYS A 10 81.20 -85.82 -8.22
C LYS A 10 80.13 -85.30 -9.17
N LYS A 11 79.37 -86.20 -9.81
CA LYS A 11 78.25 -85.82 -10.67
C LYS A 11 77.12 -85.17 -9.89
N TYR A 12 76.82 -85.63 -8.68
CA TYR A 12 75.84 -85.01 -7.78
C TYR A 12 76.30 -83.64 -7.26
N ALA A 13 77.57 -83.49 -6.88
CA ALA A 13 78.13 -82.21 -6.44
C ALA A 13 78.11 -81.16 -7.56
N SER A 14 78.47 -81.54 -8.79
CA SER A 14 78.37 -80.68 -9.97
C SER A 14 76.92 -80.33 -10.33
N LEU A 15 75.96 -81.23 -10.06
CA LEU A 15 74.53 -80.97 -10.26
C LEU A 15 73.98 -79.99 -9.21
N LEU A 16 74.42 -80.12 -7.96
CA LEU A 16 74.11 -79.20 -6.87
C LEU A 16 74.70 -77.82 -7.14
N GLU A 17 75.97 -77.71 -7.52
CA GLU A 17 76.60 -76.44 -7.93
C GLU A 17 75.90 -75.82 -9.15
N MET A 18 75.49 -76.65 -10.12
CA MET A 18 74.78 -76.15 -11.30
C MET A 18 73.40 -75.61 -10.92
N ILE A 19 72.64 -76.33 -10.07
CA ILE A 19 71.35 -75.90 -9.53
C ILE A 19 71.48 -74.63 -8.68
N GLU A 20 72.49 -74.55 -7.79
CA GLU A 20 72.79 -73.36 -6.99
C GLU A 20 73.18 -72.17 -7.87
N SER A 21 74.01 -72.39 -8.90
CA SER A 21 74.42 -71.31 -9.83
C SER A 21 73.30 -70.84 -10.78
N THR A 22 72.28 -71.68 -11.02
CA THR A 22 71.13 -71.32 -11.87
C THR A 22 70.13 -70.39 -11.20
N TRP A 23 70.20 -70.23 -9.87
CA TRP A 23 69.39 -69.23 -9.18
C TRP A 23 69.84 -67.79 -9.51
N ASP A 24 71.16 -67.58 -9.67
CA ASP A 24 71.78 -66.25 -9.82
C ASP A 24 71.99 -65.79 -11.29
N LYS A 25 71.80 -66.67 -12.28
CA LYS A 25 72.08 -66.37 -13.71
C LYS A 25 70.82 -66.24 -14.55
N ASP A 26 70.87 -65.36 -15.55
CA ASP A 26 69.83 -65.26 -16.58
C ASP A 26 69.69 -66.57 -17.36
N VAL A 27 68.44 -66.98 -17.60
CA VAL A 27 68.09 -68.29 -18.22
C VAL A 27 68.75 -68.48 -19.59
N LYS A 28 69.12 -67.39 -20.25
CA LYS A 28 69.79 -67.40 -21.56
C LYS A 28 71.23 -67.95 -21.54
N ASP A 29 71.90 -68.00 -20.39
CA ASP A 29 73.33 -68.33 -20.33
C ASP A 29 73.66 -69.76 -19.85
N ILE A 30 72.66 -70.63 -19.67
CA ILE A 30 72.89 -71.99 -19.22
C ILE A 30 73.17 -72.89 -20.43
N ARG A 31 74.44 -72.96 -20.87
CA ARG A 31 74.88 -74.00 -21.82
C ARG A 31 74.87 -75.36 -21.12
N ILE A 32 73.82 -76.15 -21.36
CA ILE A 32 73.77 -77.58 -21.00
C ILE A 32 74.67 -78.37 -21.97
N SER A 33 75.98 -78.14 -21.93
CA SER A 33 76.93 -78.75 -22.87
C SER A 33 77.53 -80.07 -22.40
N ILE A 34 77.05 -80.67 -21.31
CA ILE A 34 77.66 -81.90 -20.74
C ILE A 34 76.74 -83.14 -20.78
N TRP A 35 75.45 -83.04 -21.11
CA TRP A 35 74.53 -84.20 -21.00
C TRP A 35 73.51 -84.40 -22.12
N GLU A 36 73.61 -83.72 -23.26
CA GLU A 36 72.64 -83.86 -24.36
C GLU A 36 72.55 -85.28 -24.95
N ASN A 37 73.59 -86.11 -24.84
CA ASN A 37 73.60 -87.44 -25.47
C ASN A 37 73.34 -88.63 -24.51
N GLN A 38 73.28 -88.42 -23.18
CA GLN A 38 72.94 -89.47 -22.19
C GLN A 38 71.66 -89.18 -21.38
N ALA A 39 71.07 -87.99 -21.53
CA ALA A 39 69.84 -87.62 -20.83
C ALA A 39 68.56 -88.31 -21.38
N ASN A 40 68.61 -88.91 -22.58
CA ASN A 40 67.42 -89.52 -23.18
C ASN A 40 67.04 -90.91 -22.64
N THR A 41 67.94 -91.59 -21.91
CA THR A 41 67.70 -93.01 -21.52
C THR A 41 67.98 -93.37 -20.05
N SER A 42 68.50 -92.47 -19.21
CA SER A 42 68.68 -92.74 -17.76
C SER A 42 67.57 -92.10 -16.90
N GLY A 43 67.09 -92.83 -15.87
CA GLY A 43 66.07 -92.32 -14.94
C GLY A 43 66.49 -91.02 -14.22
N LEU A 44 67.78 -90.85 -13.95
CA LEU A 44 68.34 -89.62 -13.37
C LEU A 44 68.26 -88.42 -14.33
N GLY A 45 68.55 -88.61 -15.62
CA GLY A 45 68.51 -87.53 -16.62
C GLY A 45 67.12 -86.96 -16.83
N LYS A 46 66.08 -87.80 -16.77
CA LYS A 46 64.68 -87.36 -16.81
C LYS A 46 64.29 -86.53 -15.58
N VAL A 47 64.72 -86.95 -14.38
CA VAL A 47 64.47 -86.22 -13.12
C VAL A 47 65.16 -84.84 -13.13
N VAL A 48 66.41 -84.78 -13.58
CA VAL A 48 67.16 -83.52 -13.69
C VAL A 48 66.49 -82.57 -14.68
N ARG A 49 66.05 -83.07 -15.84
CA ARG A 49 65.31 -82.26 -16.83
C ARG A 49 63.97 -81.76 -16.27
N SER A 50 63.22 -82.60 -15.55
CA SER A 50 61.97 -82.17 -14.91
C SER A 50 62.20 -81.15 -13.79
N MET A 51 63.28 -81.28 -13.01
CA MET A 51 63.64 -80.25 -12.01
C MET A 51 64.04 -78.94 -12.68
N PHE A 52 64.76 -78.97 -13.81
CA PHE A 52 65.07 -77.77 -14.58
C PHE A 52 63.81 -77.10 -15.15
N LEU A 53 62.87 -77.87 -15.71
CA LEU A 53 61.58 -77.35 -16.16
C LEU A 53 60.77 -76.77 -14.99
N MET A 54 60.76 -77.43 -13.83
CA MET A 54 60.12 -76.93 -12.62
C MET A 54 60.78 -75.64 -12.12
N LEU A 55 62.10 -75.56 -12.07
CA LEU A 55 62.84 -74.34 -11.70
C LEU A 55 62.58 -73.20 -12.69
N SER A 56 62.53 -73.48 -13.99
CA SER A 56 62.16 -72.50 -15.01
C SER A 56 60.74 -72.00 -14.82
N ASN A 57 59.77 -72.89 -14.57
CA ASN A 57 58.38 -72.51 -14.33
C ASN A 57 58.22 -71.71 -13.03
N VAL A 58 58.92 -72.08 -11.95
CA VAL A 58 58.96 -71.33 -10.69
C VAL A 58 59.58 -69.95 -10.91
N LYS A 59 60.66 -69.85 -11.69
CA LYS A 59 61.29 -68.56 -12.02
C LYS A 59 60.36 -67.66 -12.83
N SER A 60 59.70 -68.19 -13.86
CA SER A 60 58.69 -67.45 -14.63
C SER A 60 57.52 -67.01 -13.75
N PHE A 61 56.99 -67.90 -12.91
CA PHE A 61 55.92 -67.58 -11.96
C PHE A 61 56.33 -66.49 -10.96
N VAL A 62 57.56 -66.53 -10.44
CA VAL A 62 58.08 -65.48 -9.54
C VAL A 62 58.25 -64.15 -10.29
N GLN A 63 58.69 -64.16 -11.54
CA GLN A 63 58.80 -62.94 -12.37
C GLN A 63 57.42 -62.32 -12.66
N GLU A 64 56.44 -63.15 -13.02
CA GLU A 64 55.05 -62.73 -13.25
C GLU A 64 54.42 -62.22 -11.94
N SER A 65 54.55 -62.95 -10.84
CA SER A 65 54.08 -62.52 -9.51
C SER A 65 54.73 -61.22 -9.04
N ARG A 66 56.01 -60.97 -9.38
CA ARG A 66 56.67 -59.68 -9.12
C ARG A 66 56.15 -58.55 -10.01
N ALA A 67 55.78 -58.84 -11.25
CA ALA A 67 55.16 -57.85 -12.14
C ALA A 67 53.76 -57.47 -11.63
N ASP A 68 52.93 -58.45 -11.30
CA ASP A 68 51.60 -58.25 -10.70
C ASP A 68 51.68 -57.48 -9.38
N GLY A 69 52.68 -57.79 -8.54
CA GLY A 69 52.91 -57.07 -7.29
C GLY A 69 53.19 -55.59 -7.49
N LYS A 70 53.97 -55.22 -8.53
CA LYS A 70 54.21 -53.80 -8.88
C LYS A 70 52.95 -53.11 -9.37
N GLU A 71 52.14 -53.78 -10.18
CA GLU A 71 50.86 -53.24 -10.66
C GLU A 71 49.88 -53.03 -9.49
N ILE A 72 49.82 -53.95 -8.53
CA ILE A 72 49.01 -53.80 -7.30
C ILE A 72 49.46 -52.59 -6.48
N VAL A 73 50.77 -52.36 -6.32
CA VAL A 73 51.30 -51.18 -5.63
C VAL A 73 50.86 -49.89 -6.32
N GLU A 74 50.91 -49.84 -7.65
CA GLU A 74 50.45 -48.69 -8.44
C GLU A 74 48.94 -48.45 -8.27
N ILE A 75 48.12 -49.52 -8.32
CA ILE A 75 46.68 -49.44 -8.07
C ILE A 75 46.39 -48.91 -6.66
N ILE A 76 47.08 -49.40 -5.63
CA ILE A 76 46.91 -48.92 -4.24
C ILE A 76 47.28 -47.43 -4.13
N LYS A 77 48.34 -46.99 -4.80
CA LYS A 77 48.73 -45.58 -4.83
C LYS A 77 47.66 -44.71 -5.47
N ASN A 78 47.13 -45.12 -6.63
CA ASN A 78 46.05 -44.41 -7.32
C ASN A 78 44.76 -44.39 -6.47
N LEU A 79 44.42 -45.51 -5.83
CA LEU A 79 43.26 -45.62 -4.94
C LEU A 79 43.41 -44.73 -3.69
N SER A 80 44.62 -44.58 -3.16
CA SER A 80 44.91 -43.66 -2.05
C SER A 80 44.70 -42.21 -2.44
N CYS A 81 45.23 -41.81 -3.60
CA CYS A 81 45.04 -40.47 -4.15
C CYS A 81 43.54 -40.18 -4.36
N SER A 82 42.81 -41.13 -4.94
CA SER A 82 41.36 -41.02 -5.15
C SER A 82 40.58 -40.94 -3.83
N GLN A 83 41.01 -41.59 -2.75
CA GLN A 83 40.35 -41.43 -1.44
C GLN A 83 40.68 -40.11 -0.74
N GLU A 84 41.90 -39.59 -0.89
CA GLU A 84 42.25 -38.25 -0.39
C GLU A 84 41.39 -37.19 -1.09
N GLU A 85 41.24 -37.28 -2.42
CA GLU A 85 40.33 -36.43 -3.20
C GLU A 85 38.87 -36.59 -2.74
N ASN A 86 38.39 -37.83 -2.57
CA ASN A 86 37.03 -38.10 -2.10
C ASN A 86 36.78 -37.55 -0.68
N GLY A 87 37.78 -37.57 0.19
CA GLY A 87 37.72 -36.93 1.51
C GLY A 87 37.51 -35.42 1.41
N SER A 88 38.30 -34.74 0.57
CA SER A 88 38.15 -33.30 0.32
C SER A 88 36.78 -32.95 -0.23
N ILE A 89 36.26 -33.72 -1.19
CA ILE A 89 34.92 -33.53 -1.77
C ILE A 89 33.83 -33.67 -0.69
N LEU A 90 33.97 -34.65 0.23
CA LEU A 90 32.98 -34.83 1.30
C LEU A 90 32.98 -33.67 2.29
N ASP A 91 34.14 -33.08 2.60
CA ASP A 91 34.24 -31.89 3.44
C ASP A 91 33.63 -30.65 2.74
N GLU A 92 33.86 -30.49 1.44
CA GLU A 92 33.21 -29.44 0.64
C GLU A 92 31.68 -29.60 0.60
N GLU A 93 31.19 -30.82 0.34
CA GLU A 93 29.76 -31.13 0.37
C GLU A 93 29.14 -30.86 1.74
N ARG A 94 29.84 -31.14 2.83
CA ARG A 94 29.37 -30.85 4.18
C ARG A 94 29.19 -29.35 4.40
N ASN A 95 30.18 -28.54 4.03
CA ASN A 95 30.08 -27.08 4.16
C ASN A 95 28.89 -26.53 3.33
N ALA A 96 28.72 -27.02 2.10
CA ALA A 96 27.59 -26.64 1.26
C ALA A 96 26.23 -27.06 1.87
N LEU A 97 26.17 -28.18 2.58
CA LEU A 97 24.96 -28.62 3.28
C LEU A 97 24.66 -27.78 4.52
N ASP A 98 25.66 -27.39 5.30
CA ASP A 98 25.48 -26.50 6.44
C ASP A 98 24.93 -25.13 5.98
N GLU A 99 25.45 -24.60 4.86
CA GLU A 99 24.91 -23.39 4.21
C GLU A 99 23.46 -23.59 3.72
N MET A 100 23.17 -24.75 3.10
CA MET A 100 21.82 -25.05 2.60
C MET A 100 20.79 -25.17 3.74
N CYS A 101 21.16 -25.75 4.88
CA CYS A 101 20.32 -25.79 6.08
C CYS A 101 19.99 -24.37 6.56
N ALA A 102 21.01 -23.52 6.69
CA ALA A 102 20.81 -22.14 7.13
C ALA A 102 19.90 -21.35 6.17
N GLU A 103 20.08 -21.53 4.86
CA GLU A 103 19.25 -20.88 3.83
C GLU A 103 17.79 -21.34 3.89
N VAL A 104 17.54 -22.64 4.06
CA VAL A 104 16.17 -23.17 4.20
C VAL A 104 15.50 -22.65 5.48
N ASP A 105 16.22 -22.57 6.60
CA ASP A 105 15.71 -21.98 7.84
C ASP A 105 15.37 -20.49 7.66
N SER A 106 16.21 -19.74 6.94
CA SER A 106 15.91 -18.34 6.58
C SER A 106 14.66 -18.22 5.71
N GLN A 107 14.47 -19.11 4.73
CA GLN A 107 13.27 -19.11 3.88
C GLN A 107 11.99 -19.40 4.67
N VAL A 108 12.04 -20.29 5.67
CA VAL A 108 10.91 -20.51 6.59
C VAL A 108 10.55 -19.21 7.32
N ASN A 109 11.55 -18.49 7.86
CA ASN A 109 11.30 -17.23 8.56
C ASN A 109 10.71 -16.16 7.63
N TYR A 110 11.24 -16.00 6.42
CA TYR A 110 10.68 -15.08 5.43
C TYR A 110 9.23 -15.42 5.05
N MET A 111 8.90 -16.71 4.97
CA MET A 111 7.53 -17.15 4.70
C MET A 111 6.56 -16.80 5.85
N VAL A 112 7.00 -16.94 7.09
CA VAL A 112 6.21 -16.54 8.28
C VAL A 112 5.97 -15.02 8.27
N GLU A 113 7.01 -14.22 8.02
CA GLU A 113 6.89 -12.76 7.94
C GLU A 113 5.98 -12.34 6.78
N ALA A 114 6.12 -12.95 5.60
CA ALA A 114 5.27 -12.67 4.45
C ALA A 114 3.79 -12.96 4.74
N ASN A 115 3.49 -14.07 5.42
CA ASN A 115 2.12 -14.40 5.85
C ASN A 115 1.55 -13.36 6.82
N GLN A 116 2.36 -12.88 7.78
CA GLN A 116 1.93 -11.83 8.71
C GLN A 116 1.58 -10.54 7.97
N LEU A 117 2.44 -10.08 7.05
CA LEU A 117 2.20 -8.87 6.25
C LEU A 117 0.93 -8.97 5.41
N VAL A 118 0.66 -10.13 4.80
CA VAL A 118 -0.56 -10.34 4.00
C VAL A 118 -1.82 -10.40 4.87
N ASN A 119 -1.72 -10.94 6.09
CA ASN A 119 -2.82 -10.93 7.05
C ASN A 119 -3.14 -9.48 7.50
N GLU A 120 -2.12 -8.69 7.84
CA GLU A 120 -2.28 -7.27 8.16
C GLU A 120 -2.88 -6.48 6.98
N MET A 121 -2.43 -6.77 5.75
CA MET A 121 -3.00 -6.19 4.54
C MET A 121 -4.50 -6.53 4.38
N THR A 122 -4.90 -7.75 4.73
CA THR A 122 -6.31 -8.16 4.64
C THR A 122 -7.18 -7.46 5.68
N ILE A 123 -6.66 -7.27 6.91
CA ILE A 123 -7.34 -6.51 7.96
C ILE A 123 -7.53 -5.06 7.51
N THR A 124 -6.45 -4.40 7.09
CA THR A 124 -6.50 -2.99 6.65
C THR A 124 -7.41 -2.77 5.44
N LEU A 125 -7.48 -3.72 4.50
CA LEU A 125 -8.44 -3.66 3.37
C LEU A 125 -9.89 -3.77 3.85
N THR A 126 -10.16 -4.58 4.87
CA THR A 126 -11.50 -4.72 5.46
C THR A 126 -11.90 -3.44 6.20
N GLU A 127 -10.99 -2.87 6.98
CA GLU A 127 -11.21 -1.58 7.65
C GLU A 127 -11.47 -0.47 6.63
N THR A 128 -10.70 -0.44 5.54
CA THR A 128 -10.89 0.54 4.46
C THR A 128 -12.27 0.40 3.82
N ASP A 129 -12.77 -0.83 3.61
CA ASP A 129 -14.13 -1.06 3.11
C ASP A 129 -15.20 -0.47 4.05
N THR A 130 -15.07 -0.69 5.37
CA THR A 130 -16.01 -0.10 6.35
C THR A 130 -15.95 1.42 6.38
N PHE A 131 -14.76 2.00 6.18
CA PHE A 131 -14.57 3.45 6.10
C PHE A 131 -15.26 4.03 4.87
N ILE A 132 -15.14 3.37 3.71
CA ILE A 132 -15.84 3.75 2.49
C ILE A 132 -17.36 3.74 2.69
N GLN A 133 -17.92 2.70 3.32
CA GLN A 133 -19.37 2.66 3.60
C GLN A 133 -19.82 3.85 4.46
N THR A 134 -19.00 4.22 5.45
CA THR A 134 -19.26 5.37 6.32
C THR A 134 -19.16 6.69 5.54
N MET A 135 -18.18 6.83 4.65
CA MET A 135 -18.06 7.98 3.75
C MET A 135 -19.27 8.10 2.82
N SER A 136 -19.72 6.99 2.23
CA SER A 136 -20.90 6.97 1.35
C SER A 136 -22.14 7.47 2.08
N LYS A 137 -22.37 7.01 3.32
CA LYS A 137 -23.49 7.48 4.14
C LYS A 137 -23.36 8.96 4.51
N SER A 138 -22.14 9.42 4.78
CA SER A 138 -21.88 10.83 5.08
C SER A 138 -22.14 11.73 3.87
N ALA A 139 -21.76 11.28 2.67
CA ALA A 139 -22.03 11.98 1.42
C ALA A 139 -23.54 12.05 1.12
N GLU A 140 -24.29 10.96 1.34
CA GLU A 140 -25.74 10.94 1.20
C GLU A 140 -26.44 11.92 2.17
N LEU A 141 -25.99 11.96 3.43
CA LEU A 141 -26.50 12.91 4.41
C LEU A 141 -26.17 14.35 4.03
N ALA A 142 -24.94 14.61 3.57
CA ALA A 142 -24.53 15.93 3.10
C ALA A 142 -25.36 16.38 1.90
N PHE A 143 -25.65 15.49 0.95
CA PHE A 143 -26.49 15.77 -0.21
C PHE A 143 -27.89 16.19 0.22
N THR A 144 -28.51 15.41 1.11
CA THR A 144 -29.85 15.69 1.64
C THR A 144 -29.88 17.02 2.38
N THR A 145 -28.86 17.29 3.22
CA THR A 145 -28.76 18.54 3.98
C THR A 145 -28.57 19.76 3.08
N ALA A 146 -27.78 19.61 2.00
CA ALA A 146 -27.58 20.67 1.02
C ALA A 146 -28.88 20.98 0.26
N ALA A 147 -29.63 19.94 -0.14
CA ALA A 147 -30.93 20.10 -0.79
C ALA A 147 -31.97 20.78 0.13
N GLU A 148 -32.03 20.37 1.41
CA GLU A 148 -32.88 21.05 2.41
C GLU A 148 -32.48 22.53 2.60
N GLY A 149 -31.17 22.82 2.56
CA GLY A 149 -30.65 24.19 2.60
C GLY A 149 -31.08 25.02 1.38
N GLN A 150 -31.02 24.43 0.19
CA GLN A 150 -31.48 25.07 -1.06
C GLN A 150 -32.98 25.39 -1.00
N ASP A 151 -33.82 24.44 -0.56
CA ASP A 151 -35.25 24.66 -0.38
C ASP A 151 -35.54 25.79 0.63
N ALA A 152 -34.78 25.86 1.73
CA ALA A 152 -34.91 26.92 2.72
C ALA A 152 -34.55 28.31 2.17
N ILE A 153 -33.51 28.41 1.33
CA ILE A 153 -33.14 29.64 0.65
C ILE A 153 -34.21 30.05 -0.36
N GLN A 154 -34.72 29.12 -1.17
CA GLN A 154 -35.79 29.39 -2.14
C GLN A 154 -37.05 29.95 -1.45
N ASN A 155 -37.41 29.39 -0.30
CA ASN A 155 -38.50 29.90 0.54
C ASN A 155 -38.21 31.32 1.05
N SER A 156 -36.95 31.61 1.42
CA SER A 156 -36.53 32.93 1.90
C SER A 156 -36.57 33.99 0.80
N VAL A 157 -36.14 33.66 -0.43
CA VAL A 157 -36.28 34.52 -1.62
C VAL A 157 -37.75 34.85 -1.88
N THR A 158 -38.62 33.83 -1.82
CA THR A 158 -40.07 34.02 -1.99
C THR A 158 -40.65 34.96 -0.93
N GLN A 159 -40.23 34.82 0.33
CA GLN A 159 -40.66 35.72 1.40
C GLN A 159 -40.15 37.15 1.19
N MET A 160 -38.92 37.34 0.70
CA MET A 160 -38.41 38.68 0.38
C MET A 160 -39.17 39.35 -0.76
N HIS A 161 -39.61 38.60 -1.78
CA HIS A 161 -40.52 39.14 -2.79
C HIS A 161 -41.85 39.61 -2.18
N CYS A 162 -42.44 38.84 -1.26
CA CYS A 162 -43.65 39.26 -0.54
C CYS A 162 -43.41 40.55 0.28
N ILE A 163 -42.25 40.68 0.93
CA ILE A 163 -41.87 41.89 1.68
C ILE A 163 -41.72 43.08 0.72
N LYS A 164 -41.06 42.88 -0.43
CA LYS A 164 -40.90 43.91 -1.48
C LYS A 164 -42.26 44.40 -1.98
N GLU A 165 -43.21 43.50 -2.22
CA GLU A 165 -44.59 43.88 -2.58
C GLU A 165 -45.29 44.66 -1.47
N GLY A 166 -45.09 44.27 -0.21
CA GLY A 166 -45.60 44.99 0.95
C GLY A 166 -45.06 46.42 1.05
N ALA A 167 -43.75 46.59 0.84
CA ALA A 167 -43.09 47.89 0.83
C ALA A 167 -43.62 48.79 -0.31
N ASN A 168 -43.78 48.25 -1.53
CA ASN A 168 -44.37 48.96 -2.67
C ASN A 168 -45.80 49.46 -2.36
N ARG A 169 -46.61 48.63 -1.68
CA ARG A 169 -47.98 49.02 -1.26
C ARG A 169 -47.93 50.12 -0.21
N LEU A 170 -47.02 50.03 0.76
CA LEU A 170 -46.82 51.08 1.77
C LEU A 170 -46.43 52.40 1.11
N GLU A 171 -45.51 52.38 0.14
CA GLU A 171 -45.09 53.56 -0.59
C GLU A 171 -46.28 54.26 -1.25
N SER A 172 -47.15 53.49 -1.93
CA SER A 172 -48.37 54.02 -2.55
C SER A 172 -49.32 54.68 -1.54
N VAL A 173 -49.46 54.11 -0.34
CA VAL A 173 -50.28 54.70 0.73
C VAL A 173 -49.67 56.00 1.23
N ILE A 174 -48.35 56.05 1.44
CA ILE A 174 -47.65 57.27 1.87
C ILE A 174 -47.77 58.38 0.83
N GLN A 175 -47.61 58.06 -0.46
CA GLN A 175 -47.80 59.02 -1.54
C GLN A 175 -49.23 59.58 -1.57
N SER A 176 -50.24 58.72 -1.34
CA SER A 176 -51.64 59.15 -1.23
C SER A 176 -51.86 60.08 -0.02
N LEU A 177 -51.33 59.72 1.16
CA LEU A 177 -51.39 60.56 2.36
C LEU A 177 -50.72 61.91 2.16
N LYS A 178 -49.56 61.93 1.47
CA LYS A 178 -48.87 63.17 1.10
C LYS A 178 -49.78 64.09 0.29
N LYS A 179 -50.44 63.55 -0.74
CA LYS A 179 -51.37 64.31 -1.58
C LYS A 179 -52.56 64.83 -0.78
N GLN A 180 -53.17 63.99 0.06
CA GLN A 180 -54.30 64.40 0.91
C GLN A 180 -53.91 65.48 1.92
N SER A 181 -52.73 65.38 2.52
CA SER A 181 -52.22 66.37 3.48
C SER A 181 -51.94 67.72 2.83
N VAL A 182 -51.47 67.73 1.57
CA VAL A 182 -51.32 68.97 0.79
C VAL A 182 -52.69 69.60 0.49
N GLU A 183 -53.69 68.80 0.09
CA GLU A 183 -55.07 69.28 -0.13
C GLU A 183 -55.67 69.90 1.14
N VAL A 184 -55.51 69.25 2.31
CA VAL A 184 -55.96 69.81 3.60
C VAL A 184 -55.26 71.13 3.91
N GLY A 185 -53.96 71.24 3.63
CA GLY A 185 -53.21 72.49 3.78
C GLY A 185 -53.78 73.62 2.91
N ASN A 186 -54.12 73.32 1.65
CA ASN A 186 -54.74 74.29 0.73
C ASN A 186 -56.13 74.73 1.20
N MET A 187 -56.97 73.80 1.65
CA MET A 187 -58.29 74.11 2.21
C MET A 187 -58.18 74.98 3.47
N ASN A 188 -57.25 74.66 4.36
CA ASN A 188 -57.03 75.43 5.57
C ASN A 188 -56.53 76.86 5.28
N ALA A 189 -55.68 77.04 4.26
CA ALA A 189 -55.27 78.36 3.80
C ALA A 189 -56.45 79.21 3.30
N LEU A 190 -57.40 78.59 2.60
CA LEU A 190 -58.64 79.26 2.18
C LEU A 190 -59.51 79.65 3.38
N ILE A 191 -59.63 78.79 4.40
CA ILE A 191 -60.37 79.09 5.65
C ILE A 191 -59.74 80.29 6.38
N THR A 192 -58.40 80.34 6.47
CA THR A 192 -57.69 81.48 7.05
C THR A 192 -58.01 82.77 6.29
N GLN A 193 -57.98 82.75 4.95
CA GLN A 193 -58.35 83.91 4.12
C GLN A 193 -59.80 84.36 4.32
N ILE A 194 -60.75 83.42 4.36
CA ILE A 194 -62.17 83.72 4.60
C ILE A 194 -62.36 84.30 6.01
N SER A 195 -61.67 83.77 7.01
CA SER A 195 -61.74 84.26 8.39
C SER A 195 -61.19 85.68 8.52
N GLU A 196 -60.06 85.98 7.88
CA GLU A 196 -59.52 87.35 7.82
C GLU A 196 -60.47 88.32 7.12
N GLN A 197 -61.04 87.93 5.98
CA GLN A 197 -62.03 88.74 5.26
C GLN A 197 -63.28 88.97 6.11
N THR A 198 -63.76 87.95 6.80
CA THR A 198 -64.94 88.03 7.69
C THR A 198 -64.66 88.94 8.88
N ASN A 199 -63.46 88.85 9.46
CA ASN A 199 -63.01 89.72 10.55
C ASN A 199 -62.97 91.20 10.11
N LEU A 200 -62.45 91.48 8.90
CA LEU A 200 -62.44 92.82 8.32
C LEU A 200 -63.84 93.34 8.00
N LEU A 201 -64.72 92.50 7.45
CA LEU A 201 -66.13 92.85 7.20
C LEU A 201 -66.88 93.18 8.49
N ALA A 202 -66.71 92.35 9.52
CA ALA A 202 -67.30 92.55 10.84
C ALA A 202 -66.77 93.83 11.51
N LEU A 203 -65.48 94.12 11.37
CA LEU A 203 -64.90 95.38 11.84
C LEU A 203 -65.53 96.60 11.16
N ASN A 204 -65.67 96.57 9.83
CA ASN A 204 -66.32 97.63 9.07
C ASN A 204 -67.78 97.80 9.49
N ALA A 205 -68.51 96.71 9.72
CA ALA A 205 -69.89 96.74 10.21
C ALA A 205 -69.99 97.31 11.64
N ALA A 206 -69.05 96.97 12.53
CA ALA A 206 -68.99 97.53 13.89
C ALA A 206 -68.73 99.04 13.88
N ILE A 207 -67.85 99.51 12.98
CA ILE A 207 -67.57 100.94 12.77
C ILE A 207 -68.84 101.67 12.31
N GLU A 208 -69.55 101.13 11.31
CA GLU A 208 -70.75 101.78 10.77
C GLU A 208 -71.93 101.72 11.75
N ALA A 209 -72.04 100.64 12.52
CA ALA A 209 -73.01 100.54 13.61
C ALA A 209 -72.74 101.55 14.74
N ALA A 210 -71.48 101.78 15.11
CA ALA A 210 -71.10 102.85 16.05
C ALA A 210 -71.43 104.24 15.49
N ARG A 211 -71.28 104.43 14.18
CA ARG A 211 -71.58 105.69 13.47
C ARG A 211 -73.07 106.03 13.46
N ALA A 212 -73.95 105.03 13.44
CA ALA A 212 -75.41 105.17 13.52
C ALA A 212 -75.93 105.49 14.95
N GLY A 213 -75.06 105.56 15.96
CA GLY A 213 -75.42 105.93 17.33
C GLY A 213 -76.41 104.97 18.00
N GLU A 214 -77.44 105.50 18.65
CA GLU A 214 -78.46 104.70 19.37
C GLU A 214 -79.22 103.72 18.45
N HIS A 215 -79.39 104.05 17.17
CA HIS A 215 -80.09 103.19 16.20
C HIS A 215 -79.24 101.99 15.73
N GLY A 216 -77.90 102.06 15.86
CA GLY A 216 -76.97 101.01 15.45
C GLY A 216 -76.59 100.03 16.55
N ARG A 217 -77.06 100.26 17.79
CA ARG A 217 -76.60 99.55 18.99
C ARG A 217 -76.78 98.02 18.92
N GLY A 218 -77.89 97.54 18.35
CA GLY A 218 -78.11 96.11 18.13
C GLY A 218 -77.21 95.51 17.03
N PHE A 219 -76.94 96.26 15.97
CA PHE A 219 -76.02 95.85 14.91
C PHE A 219 -74.56 95.81 15.38
N ALA A 220 -74.16 96.71 16.27
CA ALA A 220 -72.82 96.75 16.84
C ALA A 220 -72.51 95.46 17.64
N VAL A 221 -73.48 94.98 18.45
CA VAL A 221 -73.33 93.72 19.20
C VAL A 221 -73.19 92.53 18.27
N VAL A 222 -73.98 92.46 17.19
CA VAL A 222 -73.87 91.38 16.20
C VAL A 222 -72.53 91.44 15.47
N ALA A 223 -72.07 92.62 15.08
CA ALA A 223 -70.78 92.81 14.40
C ALA A 223 -69.60 92.40 15.30
N ASP A 224 -69.62 92.73 16.59
CA ASP A 224 -68.59 92.29 17.54
C ASP A 224 -68.59 90.77 17.76
N GLU A 225 -69.77 90.13 17.79
CA GLU A 225 -69.87 88.66 17.91
C GLU A 225 -69.35 87.95 16.65
N ILE A 226 -69.67 88.46 15.45
CA ILE A 226 -69.11 87.95 14.19
C ILE A 226 -67.59 88.13 14.17
N ARG A 227 -67.08 89.29 14.62
CA ARG A 227 -65.64 89.56 14.70
C ARG A 227 -64.93 88.55 15.61
N LYS A 228 -65.53 88.26 16.77
CA LYS A 228 -65.01 87.27 17.73
C LYS A 228 -65.01 85.86 17.13
N LEU A 229 -66.08 85.44 16.46
CA LEU A 229 -66.15 84.15 15.76
C LEU A 229 -65.11 84.05 14.64
N ALA A 230 -64.90 85.12 13.87
CA ALA A 230 -63.88 85.16 12.83
C ALA A 230 -62.46 85.02 13.40
N SER A 231 -62.15 85.72 14.50
CA SER A 231 -60.87 85.57 15.22
C SER A 231 -60.67 84.14 15.75
N GLN A 232 -61.70 83.55 16.38
CA GLN A 232 -61.63 82.16 16.86
C GLN A 232 -61.43 81.15 15.72
N THR A 233 -62.06 81.40 14.56
CA THR A 233 -61.87 80.57 13.36
C THR A 233 -60.45 80.69 12.83
N GLN A 234 -59.88 81.90 12.82
CA GLN A 234 -58.49 82.14 12.42
C GLN A 234 -57.49 81.42 13.35
N ASP A 235 -57.69 81.50 14.67
CA ASP A 235 -56.87 80.78 15.66
C ASP A 235 -56.95 79.26 15.45
N SER A 236 -58.16 78.74 15.18
CA SER A 236 -58.37 77.32 14.89
C SER A 236 -57.69 76.89 13.60
N ALA A 237 -57.80 77.69 12.53
CA ALA A 237 -57.13 77.43 11.27
C ALA A 237 -55.60 77.45 11.42
N HIS A 238 -55.05 78.33 12.24
CA HIS A 238 -53.62 78.33 12.55
C HIS A 238 -53.17 77.03 13.26
N ASN A 239 -53.97 76.53 14.22
CA ASN A 239 -53.68 75.25 14.86
C ASN A 239 -53.76 74.06 13.88
N ILE A 240 -54.74 74.05 12.98
CA ILE A 240 -54.85 73.04 11.91
C ILE A 240 -53.64 73.12 10.98
N GLN A 241 -53.17 74.32 10.64
CA GLN A 241 -51.97 74.51 9.81
C GLN A 241 -50.74 73.89 10.47
N TYR A 242 -50.52 74.15 11.76
CA TYR A 242 -49.41 73.57 12.52
C TYR A 242 -49.46 72.04 12.54
N LEU A 243 -50.63 71.46 12.82
CA LEU A 243 -50.82 70.00 12.79
C LEU A 243 -50.57 69.42 11.39
N THR A 244 -51.07 70.07 10.35
CA THR A 244 -50.89 69.64 8.95
C THR A 244 -49.42 69.66 8.56
N GLN A 245 -48.67 70.70 8.94
CA GLN A 245 -47.22 70.78 8.68
C GLN A 245 -46.45 69.65 9.39
N ASN A 246 -46.81 69.31 10.63
CA ASN A 246 -46.20 68.20 11.35
C ASN A 246 -46.50 66.86 10.65
N ILE A 247 -47.75 66.63 10.23
CA ILE A 247 -48.13 65.43 9.47
C ILE A 247 -47.32 65.35 8.15
N GLN A 248 -47.17 66.45 7.41
CA GLN A 248 -46.37 66.48 6.18
C GLN A 248 -44.90 66.13 6.43
N LYS A 249 -44.33 66.59 7.55
CA LYS A 249 -42.97 66.26 7.96
C LYS A 249 -42.84 64.77 8.28
N GLU A 250 -43.77 64.20 9.05
CA GLU A 250 -43.80 62.76 9.39
C GLU A 250 -43.95 61.89 8.13
N ILE A 251 -44.82 62.28 7.19
CA ILE A 251 -44.98 61.61 5.89
C ILE A 251 -43.67 61.62 5.10
N THR A 252 -42.91 62.72 5.14
CA THR A 252 -41.63 62.81 4.44
C THR A 252 -40.60 61.86 5.04
N VAL A 253 -40.48 61.84 6.38
CA VAL A 253 -39.61 60.90 7.08
C VAL A 253 -40.00 59.45 6.78
N ALA A 254 -41.29 59.13 6.81
CA ALA A 254 -41.78 57.79 6.51
C ALA A 254 -41.50 57.37 5.05
N SER A 255 -41.56 58.32 4.11
CA SER A 255 -41.18 58.08 2.70
C SER A 255 -39.69 57.78 2.54
N GLU A 256 -38.81 58.44 3.30
CA GLU A 256 -37.37 58.18 3.27
C GLU A 256 -37.06 56.79 3.86
N LEU A 257 -37.71 56.42 4.97
CA LEU A 257 -37.56 55.10 5.58
C LEU A 257 -38.00 53.97 4.64
N ILE A 258 -39.11 54.12 3.93
CA ILE A 258 -39.55 53.10 2.95
C ILE A 258 -38.53 52.94 1.82
N LYS A 259 -37.92 54.04 1.37
CA LYS A 259 -36.90 53.98 0.32
C LYS A 259 -35.66 53.22 0.78
N ASP A 260 -35.21 53.47 2.02
CA ASP A 260 -34.10 52.75 2.64
C ASP A 260 -34.42 51.24 2.81
N GLU A 261 -35.64 50.91 3.23
CA GLU A 261 -36.09 49.51 3.32
C GLU A 261 -36.15 48.81 1.96
N HIS A 262 -36.50 49.52 0.88
CA HIS A 262 -36.44 48.95 -0.47
C HIS A 262 -35.03 48.51 -0.87
N GLU A 263 -34.03 49.34 -0.58
CA GLU A 263 -32.63 49.04 -0.89
C GLU A 263 -32.16 47.81 -0.10
N LYS A 264 -32.49 47.72 1.19
CA LYS A 264 -32.15 46.55 2.02
C LYS A 264 -32.82 45.26 1.57
N VAL A 265 -34.08 45.33 1.11
CA VAL A 265 -34.78 44.15 0.60
C VAL A 265 -34.15 43.67 -0.71
N ASP A 266 -33.78 44.60 -1.59
CA ASP A 266 -33.09 44.27 -2.85
C ASP A 266 -31.71 43.64 -2.59
N ASP A 267 -30.92 44.20 -1.68
CA ASP A 267 -29.65 43.61 -1.23
C ASP A 267 -29.86 42.22 -0.62
N GLY A 268 -30.93 42.04 0.17
CA GLY A 268 -31.30 40.76 0.76
C GLY A 268 -31.60 39.69 -0.29
N ILE A 269 -32.33 40.03 -1.36
CA ILE A 269 -32.61 39.12 -2.48
C ILE A 269 -31.31 38.68 -3.14
N VAL A 270 -30.41 39.61 -3.45
CA VAL A 270 -29.10 39.29 -4.06
C VAL A 270 -28.29 38.35 -3.17
N SER A 271 -28.25 38.60 -1.85
CA SER A 271 -27.53 37.73 -0.91
C SER A 271 -28.12 36.30 -0.83
N PHE A 272 -29.43 36.16 -0.94
CA PHE A 272 -30.07 34.84 -1.00
C PHE A 272 -29.77 34.12 -2.33
N GLU A 273 -29.79 34.81 -3.47
CA GLU A 273 -29.41 34.24 -4.77
C GLU A 273 -27.93 33.77 -4.79
N GLU A 274 -27.03 34.50 -4.13
CA GLU A 274 -25.65 34.05 -3.94
C GLU A 274 -25.56 32.79 -3.08
N SER A 275 -26.38 32.71 -2.03
CA SER A 275 -26.46 31.53 -1.16
C SER A 275 -27.04 30.32 -1.90
N GLU A 276 -28.02 30.52 -2.78
CA GLU A 276 -28.58 29.47 -3.64
C GLU A 276 -27.48 28.85 -4.52
N LYS A 277 -26.69 29.67 -5.21
CA LYS A 277 -25.54 29.21 -6.01
C LYS A 277 -24.50 28.47 -5.17
N ALA A 278 -24.30 28.87 -3.91
CA ALA A 278 -23.39 28.17 -3.01
C ALA A 278 -23.88 26.76 -2.68
N PHE A 279 -25.18 26.56 -2.48
CA PHE A 279 -25.75 25.22 -2.28
C PHE A 279 -25.69 24.35 -3.54
N ASP A 280 -25.91 24.94 -4.73
CA ASP A 280 -25.70 24.22 -6.00
C ASP A 280 -24.26 23.71 -6.13
N MET A 281 -23.27 24.58 -5.87
CA MET A 281 -21.86 24.18 -5.88
C MET A 281 -21.54 23.09 -4.84
N ILE A 282 -22.14 23.16 -3.65
CA ILE A 282 -22.01 22.11 -2.64
C ILE A 282 -22.55 20.78 -3.17
N GLY A 283 -23.70 20.79 -3.86
CA GLY A 283 -24.26 19.61 -4.52
C GLY A 283 -23.31 19.00 -5.54
N ASP A 284 -22.68 19.82 -6.38
CA ASP A 284 -21.68 19.38 -7.36
C ASP A 284 -20.45 18.75 -6.69
N TYR A 285 -19.91 19.37 -5.64
CA TYR A 285 -18.78 18.80 -4.89
C TYR A 285 -19.13 17.47 -4.21
N ILE A 286 -20.36 17.34 -3.70
CA ILE A 286 -20.81 16.06 -3.11
C ILE A 286 -20.89 14.97 -4.16
N ASN A 287 -21.37 15.28 -5.38
CA ASN A 287 -21.37 14.33 -6.49
C ASN A 287 -19.96 13.88 -6.86
N GLU A 288 -18.98 14.79 -6.88
CA GLU A 288 -17.57 14.44 -7.10
C GLU A 288 -17.04 13.50 -6.01
N VAL A 289 -17.34 13.79 -4.74
CA VAL A 289 -16.97 12.91 -3.61
C VAL A 289 -17.57 11.52 -3.78
N VAL A 290 -18.83 11.40 -4.22
CA VAL A 290 -19.47 10.10 -4.51
C VAL A 290 -18.73 9.35 -5.61
N MET A 291 -18.31 10.02 -6.68
CA MET A 291 -17.53 9.38 -7.75
C MET A 291 -16.17 8.87 -7.24
N ASN A 292 -15.48 9.68 -6.43
CA ASN A 292 -14.21 9.28 -5.82
C ASN A 292 -14.39 8.07 -4.89
N ILE A 293 -15.49 8.02 -4.12
CA ILE A 293 -15.83 6.86 -3.29
C ILE A 293 -15.94 5.59 -4.14
N LEU A 294 -16.65 5.65 -5.27
CA LEU A 294 -16.81 4.50 -6.17
C LEU A 294 -15.47 4.02 -6.76
N GLU A 295 -14.58 4.93 -7.11
CA GLU A 295 -13.23 4.57 -7.60
C GLU A 295 -12.39 3.88 -6.52
N VAL A 296 -12.45 4.40 -5.29
CA VAL A 296 -11.76 3.78 -4.15
C VAL A 296 -12.34 2.39 -3.83
N MET A 297 -13.67 2.23 -3.88
CA MET A 297 -14.32 0.91 -3.72
C MET A 297 -13.81 -0.11 -4.74
N SER A 298 -13.72 0.29 -6.01
CA SER A 298 -13.20 -0.57 -7.07
C SER A 298 -11.74 -0.95 -6.81
N SER A 299 -10.93 0.00 -6.35
CA SER A 299 -9.52 -0.23 -6.01
C SER A 299 -9.35 -1.18 -4.84
N VAL A 300 -10.13 -1.00 -3.77
CA VAL A 300 -10.14 -1.91 -2.60
C VAL A 300 -10.56 -3.32 -3.01
N SER A 301 -11.62 -3.45 -3.81
CA SER A 301 -12.08 -4.74 -4.33
C SER A 301 -10.98 -5.46 -5.12
N LYS A 302 -10.27 -4.73 -5.99
CA LYS A 302 -9.12 -5.27 -6.73
C LYS A 302 -7.97 -5.69 -5.82
N SER A 303 -7.66 -4.89 -4.79
CA SER A 303 -6.63 -5.22 -3.81
C SER A 303 -6.98 -6.43 -2.96
N GLN A 304 -8.26 -6.63 -2.61
CA GLN A 304 -8.72 -7.83 -1.92
C GLN A 304 -8.53 -9.09 -2.77
N MET A 305 -8.87 -9.04 -4.06
CA MET A 305 -8.60 -10.17 -4.98
C MET A 305 -7.10 -10.46 -5.09
N SER A 306 -6.27 -9.42 -5.23
CA SER A 306 -4.81 -9.57 -5.26
C SER A 306 -4.27 -10.17 -3.97
N SER A 307 -4.73 -9.70 -2.80
CA SER A 307 -4.37 -10.25 -1.49
C SER A 307 -4.63 -11.76 -1.43
N LYS A 308 -5.83 -12.17 -1.86
CA LYS A 308 -6.23 -13.58 -1.89
C LYS A 308 -5.32 -14.40 -2.81
N SER A 309 -4.96 -13.87 -3.97
CA SER A 309 -4.00 -14.52 -4.87
C SER A 309 -2.60 -14.63 -4.25
N VAL A 310 -2.15 -13.65 -3.47
CA VAL A 310 -0.85 -13.71 -2.78
C VAL A 310 -0.86 -14.81 -1.71
N VAL A 311 -1.94 -14.94 -0.94
CA VAL A 311 -2.10 -16.05 0.03
C VAL A 311 -1.94 -17.41 -0.66
N GLU A 312 -2.64 -17.63 -1.78
CA GLU A 312 -2.53 -18.88 -2.54
C GLU A 312 -1.11 -19.16 -3.07
N GLN A 313 -0.33 -18.12 -3.37
CA GLN A 313 1.07 -18.28 -3.80
C GLN A 313 1.98 -18.55 -2.61
N LEU A 314 1.75 -17.92 -1.45
CA LEU A 314 2.50 -18.20 -0.23
C LEU A 314 2.28 -19.64 0.24
N ASP A 315 1.09 -20.19 0.09
CA ASP A 315 0.81 -21.60 0.38
C ASP A 315 1.69 -22.53 -0.49
N LYS A 316 1.79 -22.27 -1.80
CA LYS A 316 2.64 -23.05 -2.72
C LYS A 316 4.13 -22.91 -2.43
N VAL A 317 4.57 -21.71 -2.02
CA VAL A 317 5.95 -21.49 -1.57
C VAL A 317 6.20 -22.26 -0.27
N GLY A 318 5.26 -22.26 0.66
CA GLY A 318 5.33 -23.07 1.88
C GLY A 318 5.49 -24.57 1.59
N GLU A 319 4.69 -25.12 0.66
CA GLU A 319 4.84 -26.51 0.21
C GLU A 319 6.24 -26.77 -0.39
N SER A 320 6.76 -25.83 -1.18
CA SER A 320 8.09 -25.93 -1.80
C SER A 320 9.21 -25.90 -0.75
N ILE A 321 9.11 -25.03 0.25
CA ILE A 321 10.05 -24.98 1.38
C ILE A 321 10.04 -26.30 2.15
N GLN A 322 8.85 -26.88 2.40
CA GLN A 322 8.76 -28.18 3.07
C GLN A 322 9.44 -29.31 2.27
N VAL A 323 9.32 -29.29 0.95
CA VAL A 323 10.06 -30.21 0.07
C VAL A 323 11.57 -29.97 0.17
N ALA A 324 12.02 -28.72 0.20
CA ALA A 324 13.43 -28.37 0.36
C ALA A 324 14.00 -28.86 1.70
N VAL A 325 13.29 -28.65 2.82
CA VAL A 325 13.65 -29.18 4.14
C VAL A 325 13.88 -30.69 4.06
N ASN A 326 12.90 -31.44 3.56
CA ASN A 326 12.99 -32.90 3.45
C ASN A 326 14.15 -33.35 2.54
N HIS A 327 14.47 -32.58 1.49
CA HIS A 327 15.58 -32.88 0.60
C HIS A 327 16.93 -32.65 1.28
N THR A 328 17.09 -31.51 1.96
CA THR A 328 18.31 -31.16 2.71
C THR A 328 18.59 -32.18 3.80
N GLU A 329 17.58 -32.58 4.59
CA GLU A 329 17.73 -33.63 5.62
C GLU A 329 18.23 -34.95 5.02
N ARG A 330 17.67 -35.36 3.87
CA ARG A 330 18.12 -36.57 3.16
C ARG A 330 19.55 -36.45 2.64
N MET A 331 19.95 -35.27 2.16
CA MET A 331 21.32 -35.05 1.70
C MET A 331 22.31 -35.08 2.86
N VAL A 332 21.98 -34.46 4.00
CA VAL A 332 22.79 -34.53 5.23
C VAL A 332 22.99 -35.97 5.67
N GLN A 333 21.92 -36.77 5.72
CA GLN A 333 22.02 -38.19 6.07
C GLN A 333 22.86 -38.99 5.06
N THR A 334 22.73 -38.69 3.77
CA THR A 334 23.48 -39.37 2.72
C THR A 334 24.97 -39.02 2.80
N ASN A 335 25.32 -37.76 3.04
CA ASN A 335 26.71 -37.33 3.21
C ASN A 335 27.32 -37.97 4.47
N TYR A 336 26.58 -38.02 5.58
CA TYR A 336 27.02 -38.73 6.79
C TYR A 336 27.39 -40.20 6.49
N ASN A 337 26.52 -40.93 5.78
CA ASN A 337 26.78 -42.32 5.40
C ASN A 337 28.01 -42.44 4.47
N ARG A 338 28.22 -41.49 3.54
CA ARG A 338 29.39 -41.47 2.65
C ARG A 338 30.69 -41.22 3.42
N VAL A 339 30.67 -40.37 4.45
CA VAL A 339 31.82 -40.15 5.35
C VAL A 339 32.19 -41.43 6.08
N GLU A 340 31.21 -42.20 6.57
CA GLU A 340 31.49 -43.51 7.20
C GLU A 340 32.10 -44.50 6.21
N ILE A 341 31.56 -44.61 4.99
CA ILE A 341 32.10 -45.48 3.93
C ILE A 341 33.53 -45.06 3.54
N SER A 342 33.82 -43.76 3.46
CA SER A 342 35.15 -43.23 3.18
C SER A 342 36.16 -43.61 4.27
N LYS A 343 35.77 -43.52 5.56
CA LYS A 343 36.62 -43.97 6.68
C LYS A 343 36.96 -45.46 6.58
N ASP A 344 35.99 -46.30 6.23
CA ASP A 344 36.24 -47.74 6.09
C ASP A 344 37.08 -48.07 4.85
N SER A 345 36.90 -47.33 3.76
CA SER A 345 37.74 -47.43 2.56
C SER A 345 39.20 -47.08 2.85
N ASN A 346 39.44 -46.00 3.62
CA ASN A 346 40.79 -45.62 4.04
C ASN A 346 41.46 -46.70 4.90
N LYS A 347 40.75 -47.28 5.88
CA LYS A 347 41.28 -48.42 6.67
C LYS A 347 41.67 -49.60 5.78
N PHE A 348 40.87 -49.90 4.76
CA PHE A 348 41.14 -50.99 3.83
C PHE A 348 42.38 -50.72 2.97
N ILE A 349 42.54 -49.50 2.47
CA ILE A 349 43.73 -49.07 1.72
C ILE A 349 44.99 -49.18 2.59
N ASP A 350 44.93 -48.76 3.86
CA ASP A 350 46.06 -48.86 4.78
C ASP A 350 46.46 -50.33 5.03
N GLN A 351 45.49 -51.24 5.12
CA GLN A 351 45.78 -52.68 5.19
C GLN A 351 46.48 -53.20 3.94
N LEU A 352 46.06 -52.74 2.75
CA LEU A 352 46.68 -53.11 1.48
C LEU A 352 48.12 -52.57 1.37
N LYS A 353 48.34 -51.29 1.73
CA LYS A 353 49.68 -50.68 1.80
C LYS A 353 50.62 -51.46 2.71
N ASN A 354 50.16 -51.83 3.91
CA ASN A 354 50.96 -52.59 4.85
C ASN A 354 51.35 -53.97 4.30
N ARG A 355 50.45 -54.62 3.54
CA ARG A 355 50.75 -55.89 2.87
C ARG A 355 51.70 -55.73 1.68
N SER A 356 51.59 -54.65 0.90
CA SER A 356 52.45 -54.44 -0.27
C SER A 356 53.91 -54.18 0.11
N VAL A 357 54.15 -53.46 1.22
CA VAL A 357 55.50 -53.26 1.78
C VAL A 357 56.18 -54.59 2.14
N LEU A 358 55.42 -55.57 2.65
CA LEU A 358 55.94 -56.92 2.94
C LEU A 358 56.31 -57.71 1.67
N PHE A 359 55.68 -57.39 0.53
CA PHE A 359 55.98 -58.00 -0.77
C PHE A 359 57.21 -57.38 -1.44
N GLU A 360 57.47 -56.09 -1.27
CA GLU A 360 58.68 -55.44 -1.81
C GLU A 360 59.97 -55.80 -1.05
N GLN A 361 59.86 -56.18 0.22
CA GLN A 361 61.00 -56.54 1.09
C GLN A 361 61.46 -58.01 0.98
N ARG A 362 60.81 -58.84 0.16
CA ARG A 362 61.11 -60.28 -0.05
C ARG A 362 61.40 -60.58 -1.51
#